data_AF-A0A3G2TBA5-F1
#
_entry.id   AF-A0A3G2TBA5-F1
#
_cell.length_a   1.000
_cell.length_b   1.000
_cell.length_c   1.000
_cell.angle_alpha   90.00
_cell.angle_beta   90.00
_cell.angle_gamma   90.00
#
_symmetry.space_group_name_H-M   'P 1'
#
loop_
_entity.id
_entity.type
_entity.pdbx_description
1 polymer ?
#
loop_
_entity_poly.entity_id
_entity_poly.type
_entity_poly.pdbx_seq_one_letter_code
_entity_poly.pdbx_strand_id
1 'polypeptide(L)' 'MENVLNFKWRKGVKEVSPAHPMVQNWLFTEDTEAEAMLAHQMAVVAEKSGMTANDLQHIFPAVLRMLKNDTAWSK' A
#
# COMPACT_ATOMS: atom_id res chain seq x y z
N MET A 1 -7.99 1.64 -17.44
CA MET A 1 -7.19 1.72 -16.21
C MET A 1 -8.04 1.09 -15.12
N GLU A 2 -7.59 0.02 -14.49
CA GLU A 2 -8.28 -0.56 -13.33
C GLU A 2 -8.24 0.43 -12.17
N ASN A 3 -9.33 0.49 -11.39
CA ASN A 3 -9.37 1.34 -10.20
C ASN A 3 -8.41 0.77 -9.16
N VAL A 4 -7.34 1.50 -8.86
CA VAL A 4 -6.25 1.08 -7.95
C VAL A 4 -6.64 1.31 -6.48
N LEU A 5 -7.52 2.28 -6.23
CA LEU A 5 -7.93 2.74 -4.91
C LEU A 5 -9.45 2.81 -4.77
N ASN A 6 -9.90 2.64 -3.53
CA ASN A 6 -11.25 2.90 -3.07
C ASN A 6 -11.23 4.09 -2.10
N PHE A 7 -12.32 4.86 -2.08
CA PHE A 7 -12.45 6.05 -1.25
C PHE A 7 -13.72 5.98 -0.42
N LYS A 8 -13.62 6.35 0.87
CA LYS A 8 -14.77 6.44 1.77
C LYS A 8 -14.63 7.64 2.69
N TRP A 9 -15.71 8.38 2.90
CA TRP A 9 -15.74 9.45 3.89
C TRP A 9 -16.23 8.92 5.24
N ARG A 10 -15.45 9.13 6.30
CA ARG A 10 -15.87 8.87 7.69
C ARG A 10 -15.56 10.07 8.57
N LYS A 11 -16.59 10.62 9.22
CA LYS A 11 -16.49 11.74 10.18
C LYS A 11 -15.65 12.93 9.65
N GLY A 12 -15.77 13.24 8.35
CA GLY A 12 -15.03 14.32 7.70
C GLY A 12 -13.61 13.98 7.25
N VAL A 13 -13.14 12.74 7.47
CA VAL A 13 -11.84 12.25 6.96
C VAL A 13 -12.07 11.38 5.73
N LYS A 14 -11.29 11.62 4.67
CA LYS A 14 -11.23 10.78 3.47
C LYS A 14 -10.33 9.57 3.77
N GLU A 15 -10.96 8.42 4.00
CA GLU A 15 -10.29 7.12 4.04
C GLU A 15 -9.98 6.67 2.62
N VAL A 16 -8.74 6.25 2.40
CA VAL A 16 -8.25 5.68 1.15
C VAL A 16 -7.91 4.22 1.44
N SER A 17 -8.37 3.29 0.62
CA SER A 17 -7.93 1.89 0.70
C SER A 17 -7.52 1.35 -0.67
N PRO A 18 -6.55 0.43 -0.73
CA PRO A 18 -6.22 -0.25 -1.97
C PRO A 18 -7.41 -1.05 -2.52
N ALA A 19 -7.47 -1.21 -3.84
CA ALA A 19 -8.47 -2.08 -4.47
C ALA A 19 -8.09 -3.58 -4.47
N HIS A 20 -6.81 -3.91 -4.28
CA HIS A 20 -6.35 -5.30 -4.39
C HIS A 20 -6.80 -6.15 -3.19
N PRO A 21 -7.38 -7.35 -3.38
CA PRO A 21 -7.97 -8.16 -2.29
C PRO A 21 -7.05 -8.45 -1.10
N MET A 22 -5.74 -8.63 -1.36
CA MET A 22 -4.75 -8.89 -0.30
C MET A 22 -4.57 -7.72 0.68
N VAL A 23 -4.81 -6.49 0.24
CA VAL A 23 -4.54 -5.26 1.02
C VAL A 23 -5.75 -4.33 1.09
N GLN A 24 -6.92 -4.77 0.63
CA GLN A 24 -8.14 -3.94 0.56
C GLN A 24 -8.64 -3.45 1.93
N ASN A 25 -8.25 -4.14 3.00
CA ASN A 25 -8.58 -3.79 4.38
C ASN A 25 -7.57 -2.81 4.99
N TRP A 26 -6.50 -2.46 4.28
CA TRP A 26 -5.52 -1.49 4.75
C TRP A 26 -6.08 -0.08 4.55
N LEU A 27 -5.96 0.73 5.60
CA LEU A 27 -6.53 2.07 5.66
C LEU A 27 -5.43 3.12 5.62
N PHE A 28 -5.62 4.06 4.71
CA PHE A 28 -4.79 5.23 4.49
C PHE A 28 -5.67 6.49 4.52
N THR A 29 -5.02 7.63 4.43
CA THR A 29 -5.66 8.95 4.37
C THR A 29 -5.32 9.64 3.06
N GLU A 30 -5.92 10.80 2.81
CA GLU A 30 -5.56 11.65 1.67
C GLU A 30 -4.06 12.00 1.62
N ASP A 31 -3.43 12.23 2.77
CA ASP A 31 -1.99 12.53 2.86
C ASP A 31 -1.10 11.33 2.54
N THR A 32 -1.64 10.11 2.57
CA THR A 32 -0.92 8.85 2.34
C THR A 32 -1.45 8.07 1.13
N GLU A 33 -2.13 8.76 0.22
CA GLU A 33 -2.72 8.16 -0.99
C GLU A 33 -1.65 7.45 -1.84
N ALA A 34 -0.45 8.02 -1.96
CA ALA A 34 0.67 7.39 -2.67
C ALA A 34 1.14 6.07 -2.01
N GLU A 35 1.11 5.97 -0.69
CA GLU A 35 1.42 4.74 0.04
C GLU A 35 0.34 3.67 -0.23
N ALA A 36 -0.93 4.07 -0.31
CA ALA A 36 -2.02 3.18 -0.68
C ALA A 36 -1.87 2.64 -2.11
N MET A 37 -1.45 3.49 -3.05
CA MET A 37 -1.17 3.06 -4.44
C MET A 37 0.00 2.07 -4.46
N LEU A 38 1.06 2.34 -3.70
CA LEU A 38 2.20 1.43 -3.58
C LEU A 38 1.76 0.08 -3.01
N ALA A 39 0.94 0.06 -1.95
CA ALA A 39 0.42 -1.17 -1.37
C ALA A 39 -0.35 -2.01 -2.39
N HIS A 40 -1.18 -1.37 -3.22
CA HIS A 40 -1.88 -2.04 -4.32
C HIS A 40 -0.88 -2.68 -5.30
N GLN A 41 0.10 -1.92 -5.79
CA GLN A 41 1.04 -2.42 -6.80
C GLN A 41 1.92 -3.55 -6.25
N MET A 42 2.35 -3.43 -4.99
CA MET A 42 3.08 -4.51 -4.33
C MET A 42 2.21 -5.76 -4.18
N ALA A 43 0.91 -5.62 -3.92
CA ALA A 43 0.00 -6.76 -3.86
C ALA A 43 -0.16 -7.47 -5.21
N VAL A 44 -0.25 -6.72 -6.32
CA VAL A 44 -0.26 -7.29 -7.67
C VAL A 44 1.00 -8.11 -7.96
N VAL A 45 2.17 -7.62 -7.54
CA VAL A 45 3.44 -8.34 -7.72
C VAL A 45 3.54 -9.55 -6.78
N ALA A 46 3.11 -9.39 -5.53
CA ALA A 46 3.11 -10.42 -4.50
C ALA A 46 2.23 -11.62 -4.91
N GLU A 47 1.02 -11.37 -5.40
CA GLU A 47 0.11 -12.41 -5.87
C GLU A 47 0.75 -13.23 -7.02
N LYS A 48 1.33 -12.55 -8.01
CA LYS A 48 2.05 -13.20 -9.12
C LYS A 48 3.29 -13.98 -8.68
N SER A 49 3.86 -13.62 -7.54
CA SER A 49 5.05 -14.26 -6.97
C SER A 49 4.70 -15.36 -5.96
N GLY A 50 3.41 -15.68 -5.76
CA GLY A 50 2.96 -16.70 -4.83
C GLY A 50 3.06 -16.31 -3.35
N MET A 51 3.13 -15.01 -3.06
CA MET A 51 3.23 -14.49 -1.69
C MET A 51 1.85 -14.31 -1.06
N THR A 52 1.78 -14.43 0.26
CA THR A 52 0.55 -14.23 1.01
C THR A 52 0.36 -12.78 1.44
N ALA A 53 -0.88 -12.41 1.82
CA ALA A 53 -1.16 -11.11 2.42
C ALA A 53 -0.36 -10.86 3.70
N ASN A 54 -0.06 -11.93 4.45
CA ASN A 54 0.73 -11.86 5.68
C ASN A 54 2.20 -11.51 5.38
N ASP A 55 2.80 -12.10 4.34
CA ASP A 55 4.16 -11.76 3.91
C ASP A 55 4.24 -10.28 3.53
N LEU A 56 3.24 -9.81 2.78
CA LEU A 56 3.15 -8.43 2.33
C LEU A 56 2.98 -7.45 3.50
N GLN A 57 2.23 -7.81 4.54
CA GLN A 57 2.06 -7.02 5.76
C GLN A 57 3.39 -6.77 6.49
N HIS A 58 4.34 -7.71 6.40
CA HIS A 58 5.68 -7.53 6.97
C HIS A 58 6.62 -6.73 6.06
N ILE A 59 6.51 -6.90 4.74
CA ILE A 59 7.42 -6.26 3.77
C ILE A 59 7.05 -4.80 3.52
N PHE A 60 5.76 -4.47 3.43
CA PHE A 60 5.32 -3.12 3.09
C PHE A 60 5.86 -2.04 4.04
N PRO A 61 5.78 -2.18 5.39
CA PRO A 61 6.38 -1.21 6.30
C PRO A 61 7.91 -1.12 6.16
N ALA A 62 8.57 -2.23 5.83
CA ALA A 62 10.01 -2.23 5.58
C ALA A 62 10.32 -1.36 4.38
N VAL A 63 9.62 -1.53 3.25
CA VAL A 63 9.73 -0.72 2.02
C VAL A 63 9.42 0.76 2.28
N LEU A 64 8.40 1.08 3.08
CA LEU A 64 8.11 2.48 3.42
C LEU A 64 9.21 3.12 4.26
N ARG A 65 9.67 2.45 5.33
CA ARG A 65 10.79 2.93 6.15
C ARG A 65 12.01 3.19 5.29
N MET A 66 12.19 2.27 4.37
CA MET A 66 13.25 2.27 3.40
C MET A 66 13.21 3.51 2.48
N LEU A 67 12.08 3.78 1.82
CA LEU A 67 11.89 4.96 0.97
C LEU A 67 11.99 6.29 1.73
N LYS A 68 11.64 6.29 3.03
CA LYS A 68 11.70 7.47 3.90
C LYS A 68 13.09 7.73 4.49
N ASN A 69 14.04 6.81 4.31
CA ASN A 69 15.38 6.96 4.87
C ASN A 69 16.30 7.67 3.88
N ASP A 70 16.92 8.77 4.32
CA ASP A 70 17.86 9.58 3.55
C ASP A 70 19.22 8.88 3.31
N THR A 71 19.45 7.72 3.93
CA THR A 71 20.66 6.94 3.63
C THR A 71 20.61 6.41 2.21
N ALA A 72 21.51 6.90 1.37
CA ALA A 72 21.66 6.50 -0.03
C ALA A 72 21.58 4.98 -0.19
N TRP A 73 20.60 4.60 -1.00
CA TRP A 73 20.18 3.24 -1.30
C TRP A 73 21.17 2.41 -2.12
N SER A 74 22.21 3.06 -2.62
CA SER A 74 23.27 2.45 -3.40
C SER A 74 24.62 2.83 -2.79
N LYS A 75 25.21 1.91 -2.04
CA LYS A 75 26.66 1.79 -1.98
C LYS A 75 27.02 0.39 -2.47
#